data_AF-B6Q1X7-F1
#
_entry.id   AF-B6Q1X7-F1
#
_cell.length_a   1.000
_cell.length_b   1.000
_cell.length_c   1.000
_cell.angle_alpha   90.00
_cell.angle_beta   90.00
_cell.angle_gamma   90.00
#
_symmetry.space_group_name_H-M   'P 1'
#
loop_
_entity.id
_entity.type
_entity.pdbx_description
1 polymer ?
#
loop_
_entity_poly.entity_id
_entity_poly.type
_entity_poly.pdbx_seq_one_letter_code
_entity_poly.pdbx_strand_id
1 'polypeptide(L)'
;MESNIQSIVDALSSRRINTLTELRRMERILLAAVQPHVTDLRESSLVEVLASTWLNYVQNNNLLSELRNLTRDYPFSSELLDEAKGLVMADPERTQSWNFAWLVLVKIDEKYAAPYPINKLNHDQTVQKLDRQVCKVISHKS
;
A
#
# COMPACT_ATOMS: atom_id res chain seq x y z
N MET A 1 -26.29 7.48 -7.24
CA MET A 1 -24.91 7.54 -6.71
C MET A 1 -24.39 6.14 -6.38
N GLU A 2 -25.23 5.25 -5.85
CA GLU A 2 -24.92 3.84 -5.53
C GLU A 2 -24.41 2.99 -6.71
N SER A 3 -24.96 3.17 -7.92
CA SER A 3 -24.49 2.46 -9.12
C SER A 3 -23.01 2.71 -9.46
N ASN A 4 -22.48 3.89 -9.12
CA ASN A 4 -21.06 4.20 -9.33
C ASN A 4 -20.18 3.47 -8.31
N ILE A 5 -20.61 3.40 -7.04
CA ILE A 5 -19.90 2.68 -5.98
C ILE A 5 -19.83 1.19 -6.31
N GLN A 6 -20.94 0.58 -6.72
CA GLN A 6 -20.98 -0.84 -7.09
C GLN A 6 -20.03 -1.13 -8.26
N SER A 7 -19.97 -0.25 -9.27
CA SER A 7 -19.04 -0.42 -10.39
C SER A 7 -17.56 -0.41 -9.97
N ILE A 8 -17.22 0.39 -8.94
CA ILE A 8 -15.86 0.44 -8.39
C ILE A 8 -15.57 -0.80 -7.56
N VAL A 9 -16.53 -1.26 -6.75
CA VAL A 9 -16.41 -2.52 -6.00
C VAL A 9 -16.23 -3.71 -6.94
N ASP A 10 -16.97 -3.75 -8.04
CA ASP A 10 -16.86 -4.77 -9.06
C ASP A 10 -15.49 -4.69 -9.77
N ALA A 11 -14.99 -3.48 -10.05
CA ALA A 11 -13.65 -3.29 -10.62
C ALA A 11 -12.53 -3.79 -9.68
N LEU A 12 -12.60 -3.46 -8.38
CA LEU A 12 -11.68 -3.93 -7.35
C LEU A 12 -11.74 -5.46 -7.21
N SER A 13 -12.95 -6.00 -7.08
CA SER A 13 -13.19 -7.45 -6.93
C SER A 13 -12.80 -8.25 -8.16
N SER A 14 -12.95 -7.67 -9.36
CA SER A 14 -12.54 -8.28 -10.63
C SER A 14 -11.02 -8.33 -10.83
N ARG A 15 -10.23 -7.75 -9.91
CA ARG A 15 -8.76 -7.76 -9.94
C ARG A 15 -8.15 -7.17 -11.21
N ARG A 16 -8.88 -6.28 -11.90
CA ARG A 16 -8.42 -5.62 -13.13
C ARG A 16 -7.47 -4.45 -12.87
N ILE A 17 -7.26 -4.09 -11.61
CA ILE A 17 -6.44 -2.94 -11.21
C ILE A 17 -5.03 -3.43 -10.89
N ASN A 18 -4.08 -2.99 -11.70
CA ASN A 18 -2.68 -3.40 -11.63
C ASN A 18 -1.71 -2.25 -11.38
N THR A 19 -2.21 -1.02 -11.22
CA THR A 19 -1.38 0.16 -10.94
C THR A 19 -1.76 0.80 -9.61
N LEU A 20 -0.77 1.33 -8.90
CA LEU A 20 -0.96 2.07 -7.65
C LEU A 20 -1.87 3.29 -7.84
N THR A 21 -1.73 3.97 -8.98
CA THR A 21 -2.47 5.20 -9.28
C THR A 21 -3.97 4.93 -9.39
N GLU A 22 -4.37 3.87 -10.11
CA GLU A 22 -5.78 3.50 -10.24
C GLU A 22 -6.34 2.99 -8.92
N LEU A 23 -5.56 2.19 -8.18
CA LEU A 23 -5.98 1.70 -6.86
C LEU A 23 -6.25 2.84 -5.88
N ARG A 24 -5.37 3.85 -5.86
CA ARG A 24 -5.53 5.07 -5.06
C ARG A 24 -6.70 5.92 -5.50
N ARG A 25 -6.91 6.05 -6.81
CA ARG A 25 -8.05 6.79 -7.36
C ARG A 25 -9.37 6.16 -6.89
N MET A 26 -9.48 4.84 -6.98
CA MET A 26 -10.69 4.11 -6.57
C MET A 26 -10.92 4.16 -5.06
N GLU A 27 -9.87 3.97 -4.27
CA GLU A 27 -9.93 4.15 -2.81
C GLU A 27 -10.49 5.52 -2.45
N ARG A 28 -9.94 6.60 -3.03
CA ARG A 28 -10.39 7.97 -2.74
C ARG A 28 -11.86 8.20 -3.10
N ILE A 29 -12.30 7.69 -4.24
CA ILE A 29 -13.70 7.83 -4.67
C ILE A 29 -14.64 7.05 -3.75
N LEU A 30 -14.27 5.83 -3.37
CA LEU A 30 -15.04 5.01 -2.44
C LEU A 30 -15.14 5.66 -1.06
N LEU A 31 -14.02 6.07 -0.47
CA LEU A 31 -14.01 6.70 0.84
C LEU A 31 -14.82 8.00 0.84
N ALA A 32 -14.69 8.85 -0.19
CA ALA A 32 -15.47 10.08 -0.31
C ALA A 32 -16.98 9.81 -0.43
N ALA A 33 -17.37 8.69 -1.04
CA ALA A 33 -18.78 8.33 -1.18
C ALA A 33 -19.36 7.69 0.08
N VAL A 34 -18.56 7.00 0.89
CA VAL A 34 -19.00 6.22 2.06
C VAL A 34 -18.91 6.99 3.37
N GLN A 35 -17.87 7.81 3.52
CA GLN A 35 -17.61 8.61 4.72
C GLN A 35 -18.79 9.50 5.19
N PRO A 36 -19.64 10.05 4.30
CA PRO A 36 -20.83 10.81 4.73
C PRO A 36 -21.92 9.95 5.40
N HIS A 37 -21.86 8.62 5.25
CA HIS A 37 -22.95 7.71 5.59
C HIS A 37 -22.62 6.70 6.68
N VAL A 38 -21.35 6.63 7.11
CA VAL A 38 -20.87 5.62 8.07
C VAL A 38 -20.05 6.29 9.17
N THR A 39 -20.36 5.98 10.43
CA THR A 39 -19.65 6.51 11.61
C THR A 39 -18.27 5.89 11.78
N ASP A 40 -18.14 4.57 11.54
CA ASP A 40 -16.86 3.86 11.50
C ASP A 40 -16.71 3.11 10.17
N LEU A 41 -15.77 3.55 9.35
CA LEU A 41 -15.48 2.93 8.06
C LEU A 41 -15.05 1.46 8.20
N ARG A 42 -14.44 1.07 9.32
CA ARG A 42 -13.94 -0.28 9.56
C ARG A 42 -15.06 -1.33 9.65
N GLU A 43 -16.27 -0.92 9.98
CA GLU A 43 -17.44 -1.81 10.01
C GLU A 43 -18.04 -2.04 8.61
N SER A 44 -17.56 -1.30 7.60
CA SER A 44 -18.02 -1.46 6.23
C SER A 44 -17.34 -2.64 5.53
N SER A 45 -18.13 -3.48 4.87
CA SER A 45 -17.62 -4.54 3.96
C SER A 45 -16.72 -4.00 2.84
N LEU A 46 -16.77 -2.70 2.55
CA LEU A 46 -15.91 -2.04 1.59
C LEU A 46 -14.45 -1.98 2.05
N VAL A 47 -14.20 -1.92 3.36
CA VAL A 47 -12.84 -1.98 3.91
C VAL A 47 -12.20 -3.33 3.64
N GLU A 48 -12.97 -4.42 3.71
CA GLU A 48 -12.48 -5.76 3.37
C GLU A 48 -12.13 -5.89 1.88
N VAL A 49 -12.96 -5.30 1.00
CA VAL A 49 -12.68 -5.24 -0.44
C VAL A 49 -11.41 -4.44 -0.72
N LEU A 50 -11.23 -3.30 -0.06
CA LEU A 50 -10.01 -2.51 -0.19
C LEU A 50 -8.78 -3.27 0.34
N ALA A 51 -8.87 -3.85 1.54
CA ALA A 51 -7.78 -4.58 2.17
C ALA A 51 -7.32 -5.77 1.32
N SER A 52 -8.27 -6.56 0.82
CA SER A 52 -7.98 -7.68 -0.07
C SER A 52 -7.38 -7.22 -1.40
N THR A 53 -7.84 -6.10 -1.97
CA THR A 53 -7.28 -5.58 -3.22
C THR A 53 -5.84 -5.10 -3.04
N TRP A 54 -5.56 -4.33 -1.98
CA TRP A 54 -4.21 -3.88 -1.64
C TRP A 54 -3.27 -5.05 -1.37
N LEU A 55 -3.73 -6.07 -0.66
CA LEU A 55 -2.95 -7.28 -0.41
C LEU A 55 -2.58 -7.97 -1.74
N ASN A 56 -3.56 -8.22 -2.60
CA ASN A 56 -3.34 -8.87 -3.90
C ASN A 56 -2.38 -8.06 -4.79
N TYR A 57 -2.52 -6.72 -4.80
CA TYR A 57 -1.64 -5.83 -5.54
C TYR A 57 -0.17 -6.02 -5.15
N VAL A 58 0.11 -6.13 -3.85
CA VAL A 58 1.47 -6.32 -3.33
C VAL A 58 1.97 -7.75 -3.54
N GLN A 59 1.10 -8.75 -3.36
CA GLN A 59 1.46 -10.17 -3.56
C GLN A 59 1.80 -10.49 -5.02
N ASN A 60 1.13 -9.87 -5.99
CA ASN A 60 1.39 -10.09 -7.42
C ASN A 60 2.61 -9.31 -7.97
N ASN A 61 3.50 -8.82 -7.09
CA ASN A 61 4.73 -8.10 -7.47
C ASN A 61 4.52 -6.80 -8.27
N ASN A 62 3.30 -6.26 -8.31
CA ASN A 62 3.06 -4.95 -8.92
C ASN A 62 3.80 -3.85 -8.14
N LEU A 63 3.78 -3.93 -6.80
CA LEU A 63 4.54 -3.02 -5.94
C LEU A 63 6.04 -3.09 -6.24
N LEU A 64 6.63 -4.29 -6.35
CA LEU A 64 8.06 -4.45 -6.66
C LEU A 64 8.43 -3.82 -8.00
N SER A 65 7.58 -4.03 -9.01
CA SER A 65 7.78 -3.50 -10.36
C SER A 65 7.73 -1.97 -10.37
N GLU A 66 6.76 -1.38 -9.67
CA GLU A 66 6.68 0.07 -9.51
C GLU A 66 7.85 0.64 -8.71
N LEU A 67 8.24 0.03 -7.59
CA LEU A 67 9.38 0.47 -6.79
C LEU A 67 10.67 0.49 -7.62
N ARG A 68 10.95 -0.57 -8.39
CA ARG A 68 12.11 -0.60 -9.30
C ARG A 68 12.07 0.51 -10.36
N ASN A 69 10.89 0.85 -10.85
CA ASN A 69 10.72 1.95 -11.80
C ASN A 69 10.94 3.33 -11.17
N LEU A 70 10.66 3.48 -9.88
CA LEU A 70 10.90 4.71 -9.11
C LEU A 70 12.35 4.81 -8.63
N THR A 71 13.03 3.68 -8.47
CA THR A 71 14.38 3.58 -7.93
C THR A 71 15.37 3.08 -9.00
N ARG A 72 15.29 3.60 -10.23
CA ARG A 72 16.09 3.11 -11.37
C ARG A 72 17.59 3.11 -11.12
N ASP A 73 18.09 4.12 -10.40
CA ASP A 73 19.50 4.26 -10.06
C ASP A 73 19.95 3.28 -8.96
N TYR A 74 18.99 2.66 -8.27
CA TYR A 74 19.21 1.73 -7.17
C TYR A 74 18.04 0.74 -7.06
N PRO A 75 18.04 -0.36 -7.85
CA PRO A 75 16.87 -1.23 -7.98
C PRO A 75 16.51 -1.86 -6.64
N PHE A 76 15.22 -1.80 -6.30
CA PHE A 76 14.70 -2.32 -5.04
C PHE A 76 14.91 -3.84 -4.93
N SER A 77 15.40 -4.30 -3.76
CA SER A 77 15.61 -5.72 -3.48
C SER A 77 14.29 -6.45 -3.30
N SER A 78 14.11 -7.56 -4.03
CA SER A 78 12.94 -8.43 -3.87
C SER A 78 12.94 -9.15 -2.52
N GLU A 79 14.11 -9.59 -2.04
CA GLU A 79 14.26 -10.29 -0.77
C GLU A 79 13.81 -9.41 0.40
N LEU A 80 14.20 -8.13 0.38
CA LEU A 80 13.74 -7.16 1.36
C LEU A 80 12.21 -7.02 1.32
N LEU A 81 11.65 -6.88 0.13
CA LEU A 81 10.21 -6.70 -0.01
C LEU A 81 9.45 -7.93 0.53
N ASP A 82 9.94 -9.13 0.25
CA ASP A 82 9.33 -10.38 0.72
C ASP A 82 9.45 -10.55 2.24
N GLU A 83 10.59 -10.18 2.82
CA GLU A 83 10.76 -10.17 4.26
C GLU A 83 9.80 -9.19 4.94
N ALA A 84 9.66 -7.98 4.41
CA ALA A 84 8.73 -6.98 4.91
C ALA A 84 7.26 -7.43 4.80
N LYS A 85 6.87 -8.10 3.70
CA LYS A 85 5.55 -8.75 3.59
C LYS A 85 5.34 -9.76 4.72
N GLY A 86 6.36 -10.57 5.02
CA GLY A 86 6.33 -11.53 6.12
C GLY A 86 6.13 -10.87 7.48
N LEU A 87 6.85 -9.77 7.74
CA LEU A 87 6.72 -9.01 8.99
C LEU A 87 5.32 -8.43 9.18
N VAL A 88 4.73 -7.84 8.13
CA VAL A 88 3.33 -7.35 8.20
C VAL A 88 2.35 -8.49 8.42
N MET A 89 2.58 -9.66 7.82
CA MET A 89 1.70 -10.82 8.01
C MET A 89 1.79 -11.42 9.43
N ALA A 90 2.94 -11.29 10.08
CA ALA A 90 3.15 -11.68 11.47
C ALA A 90 2.65 -10.62 12.47
N ASP A 91 2.48 -9.37 12.03
CA ASP A 91 2.04 -8.26 12.89
C ASP A 91 0.54 -8.37 13.23
N PRO A 92 0.16 -8.50 14.52
CA PRO A 92 -1.25 -8.50 14.92
C PRO A 92 -1.95 -7.17 14.63
N GLU A 93 -1.21 -6.06 14.57
CA GLU A 93 -1.74 -4.72 14.28
C GLU A 93 -1.89 -4.46 12.77
N ARG A 94 -1.63 -5.45 11.91
CA ARG A 94 -1.88 -5.37 10.46
C ARG A 94 -3.29 -4.87 10.13
N THR A 95 -4.27 -5.24 10.95
CA THR A 95 -5.68 -4.88 10.76
C THR A 95 -5.96 -3.38 10.94
N GLN A 96 -5.00 -2.61 11.48
CA GLN A 96 -5.16 -1.17 11.68
C GLN A 96 -5.28 -0.38 10.37
N SER A 97 -4.76 -0.92 9.26
CA SER A 97 -4.86 -0.31 7.93
C SER A 97 -5.19 -1.34 6.85
N TRP A 98 -6.14 -1.00 5.97
CA TRP A 98 -6.40 -1.77 4.75
C TRP A 98 -5.29 -1.60 3.71
N ASN A 99 -4.41 -0.61 3.85
CA ASN A 99 -3.34 -0.38 2.89
C ASN A 99 -2.14 -1.28 3.19
N PHE A 100 -2.17 -2.49 2.66
CA PHE A 100 -1.08 -3.45 2.84
C PHE A 100 0.27 -2.95 2.27
N ALA A 101 0.26 -2.18 1.18
CA ALA A 101 1.48 -1.61 0.61
C ALA A 101 2.15 -0.62 1.57
N TRP A 102 1.35 0.22 2.24
CA TRP A 102 1.82 1.14 3.28
C TRP A 102 2.50 0.39 4.43
N LEU A 103 1.82 -0.62 4.99
CA LEU A 103 2.35 -1.40 6.10
C LEU A 103 3.68 -2.06 5.74
N VAL A 104 3.82 -2.57 4.51
CA VAL A 104 5.07 -3.16 4.01
C VAL A 104 6.19 -2.12 3.97
N LEU A 105 5.90 -0.90 3.49
CA LEU A 105 6.87 0.19 3.45
C LEU A 105 7.27 0.67 4.85
N VAL A 106 6.35 0.71 5.80
CA VAL A 106 6.64 1.01 7.21
C VAL A 106 7.57 -0.03 7.82
N LYS A 107 7.33 -1.33 7.60
CA LYS A 107 8.23 -2.39 8.10
C LYS A 107 9.61 -2.34 7.47
N ILE A 108 9.70 -1.93 6.19
CA ILE A 108 10.98 -1.66 5.54
C ILE A 108 11.70 -0.53 6.28
N ASP A 109 11.04 0.61 6.47
CA ASP A 109 11.63 1.77 7.14
C ASP A 109 12.06 1.46 8.58
N GLU A 110 11.21 0.82 9.39
CA GLU A 110 11.51 0.37 10.75
C GLU A 110 12.79 -0.51 10.80
N LYS A 111 12.91 -1.44 9.86
CA LYS A 111 14.07 -2.34 9.80
C LYS A 111 15.37 -1.61 9.46
N TYR A 112 15.32 -0.58 8.63
CA TYR A 112 16.51 0.17 8.18
C TYR A 112 16.84 1.41 9.01
N ALA A 113 15.89 1.91 9.79
CA ALA A 113 16.14 2.91 10.81
C ALA A 113 17.13 2.39 11.87
N ALA A 114 17.15 1.07 12.12
CA ALA A 114 18.09 0.39 13.01
C ALA A 114 19.58 0.58 12.57
N PRO A 115 20.53 0.59 13.52
CA PRO A 115 21.90 1.05 13.27
C PRO A 115 22.77 -0.05 12.65
N TYR A 116 22.67 -0.28 11.33
CA TYR A 116 23.69 -1.03 10.59
C TYR A 116 24.31 -0.18 9.46
N PRO A 117 25.66 -0.08 9.35
CA PRO A 117 26.28 1.07 8.68
C PRO A 117 26.52 0.91 7.18
N ILE A 118 26.51 -0.30 6.63
CA ILE A 118 27.20 -0.55 5.34
C ILE A 118 26.29 -0.33 4.11
N ASN A 119 24.96 -0.40 4.25
CA ASN A 119 24.01 -0.15 3.16
C ASN A 119 23.15 1.13 3.33
N LYS A 120 23.38 1.90 4.40
CA LYS A 120 22.50 3.00 4.82
C LYS A 120 22.45 4.14 3.80
N LEU A 121 23.56 4.58 3.21
CA LEU A 121 23.58 5.78 2.35
C LEU A 121 22.75 5.67 1.05
N ASN A 122 22.82 4.53 0.35
CA ASN A 122 22.06 4.33 -0.90
C ASN A 122 20.61 3.96 -0.62
N HIS A 123 20.34 3.23 0.47
CA HIS A 123 18.99 2.88 0.89
C HIS A 123 18.25 4.08 1.49
N ASP A 124 18.88 4.94 2.28
CA ASP A 124 18.26 6.11 2.90
C ASP A 124 17.81 7.12 1.83
N GLN A 125 18.59 7.31 0.74
CA GLN A 125 18.11 8.08 -0.42
C GLN A 125 16.92 7.42 -1.14
N THR A 126 16.88 6.09 -1.18
CA THR A 126 15.82 5.31 -1.82
C THR A 126 14.55 5.36 -0.98
N VAL A 127 14.65 5.11 0.33
CA VAL A 127 13.54 5.21 1.29
C VAL A 127 13.08 6.65 1.42
N GLN A 128 13.93 7.68 1.41
CA GLN A 128 13.49 9.09 1.37
C GLN A 128 12.84 9.49 0.05
N LYS A 129 13.30 8.95 -1.10
CA LYS A 129 12.64 9.14 -2.40
C LYS A 129 11.28 8.44 -2.43
N LEU A 130 11.20 7.23 -1.90
CA LEU A 130 9.96 6.49 -1.71
C LEU A 130 9.06 7.20 -0.69
N ASP A 131 9.59 7.74 0.39
CA ASP A 131 8.83 8.50 1.38
C ASP A 131 8.24 9.76 0.74
N ARG A 132 9.05 10.53 -0.01
CA ARG A 132 8.53 11.70 -0.73
C ARG A 132 7.57 11.41 -1.88
N GLN A 133 7.70 10.30 -2.60
CA GLN A 133 6.85 10.01 -3.76
C GLN A 133 5.69 9.08 -3.40
N VAL A 134 5.99 8.02 -2.68
CA VAL A 134 5.04 7.02 -2.23
C VAL A 134 4.31 7.48 -0.97
N CYS A 135 4.94 8.10 0.05
CA CYS A 135 4.16 8.62 1.18
C CYS A 135 3.32 9.85 0.79
N LYS A 136 3.65 10.63 -0.25
CA LYS A 136 2.69 11.63 -0.79
C LYS A 136 1.49 11.01 -1.51
N VAL A 137 1.65 9.82 -2.07
CA VAL A 137 0.60 9.08 -2.79
C VAL A 137 -0.17 8.14 -1.85
N ILE A 138 0.47 7.69 -0.77
CA ILE A 138 -0.02 6.65 0.13
C ILE A 138 -0.40 7.20 1.53
N SER A 139 0.12 8.35 1.95
CA SER A 139 -0.26 8.98 3.21
C SER A 139 -1.53 9.81 3.05
N HIS A 140 -2.65 9.30 3.57
CA HIS A 140 -3.23 9.81 4.82
C HIS A 140 -4.56 9.07 5.15
N LYS A 141 -4.69 8.78 6.45
CA LYS A 141 -5.91 8.51 7.25
C LYS A 141 -6.76 7.28 6.90
N SER A 142 -6.42 6.18 7.58
CA SER A 142 -7.43 5.43 8.32
C SER A 142 -8.03 6.30 9.42
#